data_AF-A0A8J3ID20-F1
#
_entry.id   AF-A0A8J3ID20-F1
#
_cell.length_a   1.000
_cell.length_b   1.000
_cell.length_c   1.000
_cell.angle_alpha   90.00
_cell.angle_beta   90.00
_cell.angle_gamma   90.00
#
_symmetry.space_group_name_H-M   'P 1'
#
loop_
_entity.id
_entity.type
_entity.pdbx_description
1 polymer ?
#
loop_
_entity_poly.entity_id
_entity_poly.type
_entity_poly.pdbx_seq_one_letter_code
_entity_poly.pdbx_strand_id
1 'polypeptide(L)'
;MKQLRHITPVGAKTTFIEVWKWGQELERLHACIAPRFARPEPRRRALTYLKGIVSAVERKNGWHLAKHAGEARPDGMQRLLGSAVWDAGLVRNDLRAYILERLGDPHAVLVIDETSFCKRGKKSAG
;
A
#
# COMPACT_ATOMS: atom_id res chain seq x y z
N MET A 1 -36.57 -11.83 -11.88
CA MET A 1 -35.34 -11.97 -12.69
C MET A 1 -34.24 -11.09 -12.09
N LYS A 2 -33.30 -11.65 -11.32
CA LYS A 2 -32.11 -10.91 -10.83
C LYS A 2 -30.96 -11.17 -11.80
N GLN A 3 -30.49 -10.15 -12.49
CA GLN A 3 -29.23 -10.20 -13.21
C GLN A 3 -28.09 -10.17 -12.20
N LEU A 4 -27.45 -11.32 -11.93
CA LEU A 4 -26.14 -11.37 -11.31
C LEU A 4 -25.10 -10.96 -12.36
N ARG A 5 -24.68 -9.69 -12.35
CA ARG A 5 -23.58 -9.17 -13.19
C ARG A 5 -22.40 -8.69 -12.35
N HIS A 6 -21.91 -9.52 -11.43
CA HIS A 6 -20.60 -9.31 -10.82
C HIS A 6 -19.86 -10.66 -10.73
N ILE A 7 -19.61 -11.24 -11.89
CA ILE A 7 -18.60 -12.29 -12.04
C ILE A 7 -17.40 -11.57 -12.62
N THR A 8 -16.32 -11.40 -11.84
CA THR A 8 -15.02 -10.99 -12.39
C THR A 8 -14.73 -11.93 -13.57
N PRO A 9 -14.51 -11.42 -14.79
CA PRO A 9 -14.31 -12.30 -15.92
C PRO A 9 -12.99 -13.03 -15.73
N VAL A 10 -13.07 -14.31 -15.36
CA VAL A 10 -11.94 -15.23 -15.36
C VAL A 10 -11.50 -15.37 -16.82
N GLY A 11 -10.38 -14.72 -17.18
CA GLY A 11 -9.83 -14.71 -18.53
C GLY A 11 -9.56 -13.33 -19.14
N ALA A 12 -9.95 -12.23 -18.48
CA ALA A 12 -9.54 -10.90 -18.92
C ALA A 12 -8.02 -10.73 -18.71
N LYS A 13 -7.26 -10.69 -19.81
CA LYS A 13 -5.82 -10.36 -19.74
C LYS A 13 -5.68 -8.90 -19.34
N THR A 14 -5.02 -8.65 -18.19
CA THR A 14 -4.66 -7.30 -17.78
C THR A 14 -3.89 -6.61 -18.91
N THR A 15 -4.41 -5.48 -19.35
CA THR A 15 -3.83 -4.68 -20.42
C THR A 15 -2.74 -3.77 -19.88
N PHE A 16 -1.81 -3.35 -20.74
CA PHE A 16 -0.81 -2.34 -20.38
C PHE A 16 -1.45 -1.03 -19.88
N ILE A 17 -2.58 -0.63 -20.46
CA ILE A 17 -3.32 0.57 -20.06
C ILE A 17 -3.84 0.44 -18.62
N GLU A 18 -4.36 -0.73 -18.23
CA GLU A 18 -4.79 -0.97 -16.86
C GLU A 18 -3.63 -0.91 -15.87
N VAL A 19 -2.51 -1.57 -16.18
CA VAL A 19 -1.30 -1.50 -15.34
C VAL A 19 -0.81 -0.06 -15.18
N TRP A 20 -0.82 0.71 -16.27
CA TRP A 20 -0.45 2.13 -16.23
C TRP A 20 -1.40 2.94 -15.33
N LYS A 21 -2.71 2.74 -15.46
CA LYS A 21 -3.71 3.39 -14.61
C LYS A 21 -3.51 3.04 -13.13
N TRP A 22 -3.19 1.79 -12.81
CA TRP A 22 -2.90 1.38 -11.42
C TRP A 22 -1.66 2.10 -10.88
N GLY A 23 -0.62 2.27 -11.71
CA GLY A 23 0.55 3.07 -11.36
C GLY A 23 0.18 4.52 -11.02
N GLN A 24 -0.69 5.14 -11.83
CA GLN A 24 -1.19 6.50 -11.56
C GLN A 24 -2.03 6.58 -10.28
N GLU A 25 -2.89 5.58 -10.02
CA GLU A 25 -3.67 5.52 -8.77
C GLU A 25 -2.78 5.38 -7.54
N LEU A 26 -1.70 4.60 -7.63
CA LEU A 26 -0.73 4.50 -6.54
C LEU A 26 -0.05 5.85 -6.25
N GLU A 27 0.24 6.63 -7.29
CA GLU A 27 0.81 7.98 -7.13
C GLU A 27 -0.22 8.96 -6.57
N ARG A 28 -1.50 8.87 -6.95
CA ARG A 28 -2.59 9.65 -6.35
C ARG A 28 -2.75 9.33 -4.87
N LEU A 29 -2.78 8.04 -4.51
CA LEU A 29 -2.82 7.60 -3.13
C LEU A 29 -1.64 8.15 -2.33
N HIS A 30 -0.43 8.08 -2.88
CA HIS A 30 0.76 8.65 -2.26
C HIS A 30 0.65 10.17 -2.07
N ALA A 31 0.11 10.89 -3.04
CA ALA A 31 -0.13 12.33 -2.93
C ALA A 31 -1.14 12.67 -1.81
N CYS A 32 -2.14 11.83 -1.56
CA CYS A 32 -3.07 12.01 -0.44
C CYS A 32 -2.36 11.95 0.92
N ILE A 33 -1.44 10.99 1.10
CA ILE A 33 -0.73 10.80 2.38
C ILE A 33 0.55 11.63 2.49
N ALA A 34 1.02 12.22 1.39
CA ALA A 34 2.25 13.00 1.31
C ALA A 34 2.38 14.13 2.35
N PRO A 35 1.31 14.89 2.70
CA PRO A 35 1.39 15.93 3.72
C PRO A 35 1.70 15.41 5.12
N ARG A 36 1.56 14.10 5.38
CA ARG A 36 1.77 13.50 6.70
C ARG A 36 3.23 13.20 7.02
N PHE A 37 4.12 13.41 6.06
CA PHE A 37 5.56 13.24 6.24
C PHE A 37 6.22 14.58 6.51
N ALA A 38 6.99 14.66 7.60
CA ALA A 38 7.67 15.90 7.98
C ALA A 38 8.79 16.32 7.00
N ARG A 39 9.35 15.36 6.24
CA ARG A 39 10.50 15.59 5.35
C ARG A 39 10.28 15.01 3.95
N PRO A 40 10.85 15.62 2.90
CA PRO A 40 10.68 15.15 1.53
C PRO A 40 11.36 13.80 1.26
N GLU A 41 12.45 13.46 1.93
CA GLU A 41 13.19 12.20 1.68
C GLU A 41 12.41 10.96 2.16
N PRO A 42 11.89 10.90 3.41
CA PRO A 42 11.00 9.81 3.83
C PRO A 42 9.73 9.73 2.99
N ARG A 43 9.16 10.88 2.61
CA ARG A 43 8.00 10.95 1.73
C ARG A 43 8.25 10.28 0.38
N ARG A 44 9.35 10.63 -0.30
CA ARG A 44 9.73 9.99 -1.58
C ARG A 44 9.97 8.50 -1.40
N ARG A 45 10.66 8.11 -0.32
CA ARG A 45 10.92 6.70 -0.02
C ARG A 45 9.66 5.91 0.27
N ALA A 46 8.63 6.51 0.87
CA ALA A 46 7.34 5.85 1.08
C ALA A 46 6.69 5.42 -0.25
N LEU A 47 6.77 6.24 -1.30
CA LEU A 47 6.28 5.84 -2.62
C LEU A 47 7.06 4.65 -3.18
N THR A 48 8.40 4.69 -3.10
CA THR A 48 9.24 3.59 -3.59
C THR A 48 9.01 2.30 -2.79
N TYR A 49 8.80 2.43 -1.48
CA TYR A 49 8.43 1.32 -0.61
C TYR A 49 7.10 0.70 -1.05
N LEU A 50 6.05 1.51 -1.26
CA LEU A 50 4.75 1.03 -1.74
C LEU A 50 4.86 0.34 -3.10
N LYS A 51 5.60 0.94 -4.05
CA LYS A 51 5.90 0.31 -5.36
C LYS A 51 6.57 -1.06 -5.17
N GLY A 52 7.49 -1.18 -4.23
CA GLY A 52 8.14 -2.45 -3.88
C GLY A 52 7.22 -3.48 -3.20
N ILE A 53 6.23 -3.04 -2.41
CA ILE A 53 5.23 -3.94 -1.80
C ILE A 53 4.34 -4.56 -2.88
N VAL A 54 3.85 -3.77 -3.83
CA VAL A 54 2.95 -4.25 -4.89
C VAL A 54 3.66 -4.88 -6.09
N SER A 55 4.99 -4.85 -6.13
CA SER A 55 5.77 -5.45 -7.23
C SER A 55 5.93 -6.97 -7.09
N ALA A 56 6.59 -7.58 -8.07
CA ALA A 56 6.93 -9.00 -8.08
C ALA A 56 8.12 -9.38 -7.15
N VAL A 57 8.62 -8.47 -6.29
CA VAL A 57 9.67 -8.81 -5.32
C VAL A 57 9.17 -9.91 -4.38
N GLU A 58 9.79 -11.08 -4.40
CA GLU A 58 9.33 -12.25 -3.62
C GLU A 58 9.38 -12.02 -2.11
N ARG A 59 10.51 -11.50 -1.59
CA ARG A 59 10.69 -11.24 -0.16
C ARG A 59 10.55 -9.76 0.15
N LYS A 60 9.48 -9.36 0.83
CA LYS A 60 9.18 -7.95 1.19
C LYS A 60 9.91 -7.48 2.45
N ASN A 61 11.23 -7.68 2.53
CA ASN A 61 12.04 -7.17 3.65
C ASN A 61 12.84 -5.93 3.25
N GLY A 62 13.35 -5.19 4.25
CA GLY A 62 14.04 -3.90 4.02
C GLY A 62 15.21 -3.99 3.04
N TRP A 63 15.93 -5.12 2.98
CA TRP A 63 17.03 -5.31 2.04
C TRP A 63 16.54 -5.49 0.60
N HIS A 64 15.57 -6.37 0.37
CA HIS A 64 15.06 -6.63 -0.98
C HIS A 64 14.31 -5.43 -1.54
N LEU A 65 13.58 -4.71 -0.69
CA LEU A 65 12.89 -3.48 -1.07
C LEU A 65 13.88 -2.35 -1.36
N ALA A 66 14.97 -2.23 -0.60
CA ALA A 66 16.04 -1.28 -0.90
C ALA A 66 16.72 -1.60 -2.24
N LYS A 67 17.03 -2.88 -2.51
CA LYS A 67 17.56 -3.31 -3.81
C LYS A 67 16.60 -3.00 -4.96
N HIS A 68 15.30 -3.27 -4.78
CA HIS A 68 14.28 -2.93 -5.78
C HIS A 68 14.16 -1.43 -6.02
N ALA A 69 14.39 -0.63 -4.97
CA ALA A 69 14.42 0.83 -5.04
C ALA A 69 15.72 1.41 -5.64
N GLY A 70 16.70 0.57 -5.99
CA GLY A 70 18.02 1.01 -6.45
C GLY A 70 18.91 1.60 -5.35
N GLU A 71 18.58 1.39 -4.07
CA GLU A 71 19.40 1.83 -2.95
C GLU A 71 20.55 0.85 -2.70
N ALA A 72 21.75 1.38 -2.46
CA ALA A 72 22.95 0.57 -2.18
C ALA A 72 22.88 -0.14 -0.81
N ARG A 73 22.07 0.37 0.13
CA ARG A 73 22.00 -0.11 1.52
C ARG A 73 20.56 -0.11 2.03
N PRO A 74 20.19 -1.04 2.93
CA PRO A 74 18.84 -1.14 3.49
C PRO A 74 18.49 -0.02 4.49
N ASP A 75 19.48 0.75 4.93
CA ASP A 75 19.36 1.72 6.02
C ASP A 75 18.24 2.75 5.75
N GLY A 76 18.06 3.17 4.49
CA GLY A 76 17.00 4.09 4.09
C GLY A 76 15.60 3.51 4.35
N MET A 77 15.35 2.30 3.87
CA MET A 77 14.07 1.59 4.06
C MET A 77 13.81 1.25 5.52
N GLN A 78 14.84 0.85 6.27
CA GLN A 78 14.70 0.59 7.69
C GLN A 78 14.39 1.86 8.47
N ARG A 79 15.03 2.99 8.15
CA ARG A 79 14.72 4.28 8.77
C ARG A 79 13.32 4.77 8.45
N LEU A 80 12.81 4.55 7.23
CA LEU A 80 11.43 4.87 6.88
C LEU A 80 10.43 4.22 7.86
N LEU A 81 10.63 2.95 8.18
CA LEU A 81 9.71 2.19 9.03
C LEU A 81 10.00 2.34 10.53
N GLY A 82 11.26 2.55 10.90
CA GLY A 82 11.69 2.52 12.30
C GLY A 82 11.84 3.88 12.98
N SER A 83 12.09 4.96 12.23
CA SER A 83 12.44 6.26 12.84
C SER A 83 12.04 7.50 12.06
N ALA A 84 11.51 7.37 10.85
CA ALA A 84 11.02 8.52 10.11
C ALA A 84 9.82 9.15 10.83
N VAL A 85 9.75 10.49 10.81
CA VAL A 85 8.64 11.24 11.39
C VAL A 85 7.52 11.35 10.35
N TRP A 86 6.45 10.60 10.60
CA TRP A 86 5.18 10.68 9.88
C TRP A 86 4.03 10.38 10.85
N ASP A 87 2.88 11.00 10.64
CA ASP A 87 1.72 10.76 11.50
C ASP A 87 0.93 9.55 10.99
N ALA A 88 1.11 8.40 11.66
CA ALA A 88 0.44 7.17 11.28
C ALA A 88 -1.08 7.21 11.42
N GLY A 89 -1.60 7.97 12.41
CA GLY A 89 -3.04 8.14 12.61
C GLY A 89 -3.66 8.93 11.48
N LEU A 90 -3.02 10.01 11.06
CA LEU A 90 -3.48 10.84 9.94
C LEU A 90 -3.33 10.12 8.60
N VAL A 91 -2.24 9.38 8.37
CA VAL A 91 -2.10 8.53 7.17
C VAL A 91 -3.23 7.50 7.08
N ARG A 92 -3.56 6.83 8.19
CA ARG A 92 -4.70 5.90 8.25
C ARG A 92 -6.01 6.61 7.92
N ASN A 93 -6.24 7.81 8.46
CA ASN A 93 -7.46 8.56 8.22
C ASN A 93 -7.58 9.00 6.75
N ASP A 94 -6.49 9.48 6.14
CA ASP A 94 -6.45 9.84 4.72
C ASP A 94 -6.70 8.61 3.84
N LEU A 95 -6.07 7.47 4.15
CA LEU A 95 -6.29 6.22 3.44
C LEU A 95 -7.75 5.76 3.55
N ARG A 96 -8.34 5.84 4.74
CA ARG A 96 -9.75 5.52 4.95
C ARG A 96 -10.66 6.42 4.12
N ALA A 97 -10.40 7.72 4.08
CA ALA A 97 -11.17 8.65 3.25
C ALA A 97 -11.04 8.31 1.76
N TYR A 98 -9.82 8.05 1.27
CA TYR A 98 -9.55 7.64 -0.11
C TYR A 98 -10.31 6.36 -0.50
N ILE A 99 -10.35 5.37 0.39
CA ILE A 99 -11.07 4.10 0.19
C ILE A 99 -12.58 4.33 0.18
N LEU A 100 -13.11 5.07 1.15
CA LEU A 100 -14.55 5.34 1.27
C LEU A 100 -15.09 6.14 0.08
N GLU A 101 -14.31 7.07 -0.46
CA GLU A 101 -14.68 7.81 -1.68
C GLU A 101 -14.89 6.88 -2.90
N ARG A 102 -14.14 5.77 -2.96
CA ARG A 102 -14.11 4.88 -4.13
C ARG A 102 -14.95 3.62 -3.98
N LEU A 103 -15.04 3.09 -2.77
CA LEU A 103 -15.67 1.81 -2.45
C LEU A 103 -16.84 1.95 -1.46
N GLY A 104 -17.05 3.14 -0.91
CA GLY A 104 -18.16 3.39 0.01
C GLY A 104 -19.50 3.35 -0.70
N ASP A 105 -20.39 2.49 -0.21
CA ASP A 105 -21.78 2.41 -0.65
C ASP A 105 -22.65 2.22 0.60
N PRO A 106 -23.75 2.99 0.78
CA PRO A 106 -24.68 2.82 1.90
C PRO A 106 -25.27 1.41 2.04
N HIS A 107 -25.24 0.63 0.96
CA HIS A 107 -25.70 -0.76 0.89
C HIS A 107 -24.56 -1.78 0.89
N ALA A 108 -23.29 -1.36 1.02
CA ALA A 108 -22.17 -2.27 1.14
C ALA A 108 -22.22 -3.06 2.47
N VAL A 109 -21.72 -4.28 2.43
CA VAL A 109 -21.48 -5.10 3.63
C VAL A 109 -20.02 -4.98 4.00
N LEU A 110 -19.74 -4.53 5.22
CA LEU A 110 -18.39 -4.53 5.78
C LEU A 110 -18.10 -5.90 6.40
N VAL A 111 -17.18 -6.64 5.79
CA VAL A 111 -16.66 -7.89 6.36
C VAL A 111 -15.40 -7.57 7.15
N ILE A 112 -15.41 -7.90 8.45
CA ILE A 112 -14.24 -7.82 9.32
C ILE A 112 -13.85 -9.25 9.65
N ASP A 113 -12.62 -9.61 9.33
CA ASP A 113 -12.04 -10.90 9.68
C ASP A 113 -10.70 -10.67 10.38
N GLU A 114 -10.38 -11.53 11.34
CA GLU A 114 -9.10 -11.49 12.03
C GLU A 114 -8.10 -12.34 11.25
N THR A 115 -7.20 -11.70 10.50
CA THR A 115 -6.06 -12.40 9.91
C THR A 115 -4.89 -12.43 10.91
N SER A 116 -4.99 -13.26 11.95
CA SER A 116 -3.88 -13.43 12.90
C SER A 116 -2.88 -14.46 12.38
N PHE A 117 -1.65 -14.03 12.07
CA PHE A 117 -0.51 -14.95 12.06
C PHE A 117 0.00 -15.09 13.50
N CYS A 118 0.09 -16.32 14.00
CA CYS A 118 0.58 -16.56 15.35
C CYS A 118 2.05 -16.10 15.45
N LYS A 119 2.26 -14.94 16.09
CA LYS A 119 3.58 -14.32 16.25
C LYS A 119 4.40 -15.11 17.25
N ARG A 120 5.67 -15.37 16.92
CA ARG A 120 6.66 -15.79 17.91
C ARG A 120 7.53 -14.60 18.31
N GLY A 121 7.42 -14.19 19.58
CA GLY A 121 8.30 -13.22 20.23
C GLY A 121 7.72 -11.83 20.46
N LYS A 122 8.42 -11.02 21.27
CA LYS A 122 7.98 -9.68 21.73
C LYS A 122 8.27 -8.51 20.77
N LYS A 123 8.88 -8.78 19.61
CA LYS A 123 9.39 -7.76 18.67
C LYS A 123 8.78 -7.85 17.27
N SER A 124 7.81 -8.71 17.05
CA SER A 124 7.14 -8.82 15.75
C SER A 124 5.99 -7.82 15.65
N ALA A 125 5.96 -7.02 14.58
CA ALA A 125 4.78 -6.24 14.18
C ALA A 125 4.11 -6.97 13.01
N GLY A 126 2.79 -7.18 13.10
CA GLY A 126 1.97 -8.06 12.25
C GLY A 126 0.81 -8.60 13.04
#